data_AF-A0A7X8WJ45-F1
#
_entry.id   AF-A0A7X8WJ45-F1
#
_cell.length_a   1.000
_cell.length_b   1.000
_cell.length_c   1.000
_cell.angle_alpha   90.00
_cell.angle_beta   90.00
_cell.angle_gamma   90.00
#
_symmetry.space_group_name_H-M   'P 1'
#
loop_
_entity.id
_entity.type
_entity.pdbx_description
1 polymer ?
#
loop_
_entity_poly.entity_id
_entity_poly.type
_entity_poly.pdbx_seq_one_letter_code
_entity_poly.pdbx_strand_id
1 'polypeptide(L)' 'MHSFKTIELPGSISSIVGKAFAYCLSLKKIVIPSRVDVIFQEAFKGCLNLPIYCQVFSQTLSWDSAWNSDGCPVVWGNPG' A
#
# COMPACT_ATOMS: atom_id res chain seq x y z
N MET A 1 3.69 -23.32 10.16
CA MET A 1 2.60 -22.38 10.51
C MET A 1 2.69 -21.21 9.55
N HIS A 2 1.74 -21.08 8.61
CA HIS A 2 1.80 -20.06 7.56
C HIS A 2 1.29 -18.73 8.10
N SER A 3 2.19 -17.83 8.51
CA SER A 3 1.84 -16.45 8.84
C SER A 3 1.58 -15.68 7.54
N PHE A 4 0.39 -15.81 6.97
CA PHE A 4 -0.12 -14.90 5.95
C PHE A 4 -0.46 -13.57 6.64
N LYS A 5 0.48 -12.63 6.65
CA LYS A 5 0.22 -11.29 7.19
C LYS A 5 -0.46 -10.48 6.09
N THR A 6 -1.78 -10.36 6.20
CA THR A 6 -2.60 -9.41 5.44
C THR A 6 -2.84 -8.20 6.33
N ILE A 7 -2.71 -6.99 5.78
CA ILE A 7 -3.08 -5.75 6.48
C ILE A 7 -4.24 -5.11 5.75
N GLU A 8 -5.34 -4.93 6.47
CA GLU A 8 -6.45 -4.08 6.07
C GLU A 8 -6.33 -2.79 6.86
N LEU A 9 -6.08 -1.67 6.17
CA LEU A 9 -5.97 -0.39 6.84
C LEU A 9 -7.36 0.10 7.25
N PRO A 10 -7.52 0.70 8.43
CA PRO A 10 -8.81 1.24 8.87
C PRO A 10 -9.34 2.25 7.87
N GLY A 11 -10.63 2.17 7.51
CA GLY A 11 -11.23 3.09 6.53
C GLY A 11 -11.20 4.57 6.94
N SER A 12 -10.85 4.89 8.19
CA SER A 12 -10.74 6.25 8.70
C SER A 12 -9.39 6.92 8.46
N ILE A 13 -8.37 6.21 7.99
CA ILE A 13 -7.06 6.82 7.75
C ILE A 13 -7.10 7.68 6.48
N SER A 14 -6.49 8.86 6.54
CA SER A 14 -6.36 9.79 5.41
C SER A 14 -4.96 9.80 4.79
N SER A 15 -3.95 9.29 5.51
CA SER A 15 -2.56 9.31 5.04
C SER A 15 -1.76 8.08 5.47
N ILE A 16 -0.86 7.62 4.60
CA ILE A 16 0.19 6.65 4.91
C ILE A 16 1.53 7.39 4.90
N VAL A 17 2.19 7.44 6.06
CA VAL A 17 3.44 8.16 6.25
C VAL A 17 4.62 7.50 5.52
N GLY A 18 5.68 8.27 5.30
CA GLY A 18 6.86 7.80 4.58
C GLY A 18 7.50 6.61 5.30
N LYS A 19 7.90 5.59 4.54
CA LYS A 19 8.48 4.34 5.04
C LYS A 19 7.60 3.52 6.02
N ALA A 20 6.29 3.80 6.12
CA ALA A 20 5.40 3.13 7.08
C ALA A 20 5.45 1.59 7.04
N PHE A 21 5.62 1.02 5.84
CA PHE A 21 5.73 -0.42 5.62
C PHE A 21 7.08 -0.81 5.02
N ALA A 22 8.09 0.06 5.06
CA ALA A 22 9.37 -0.24 4.41
C ALA A 22 9.98 -1.54 4.94
N TYR A 23 10.47 -2.39 4.03
CA TYR A 23 11.10 -3.68 4.28
C TYR A 23 10.21 -4.70 5.02
N CYS A 24 8.88 -4.58 4.93
CA CYS A 24 7.94 -5.56 5.47
C CYS A 24 7.89 -6.86 4.62
N LEU A 25 8.99 -7.62 4.59
CA LEU A 25 9.17 -8.82 3.74
C LEU A 25 8.20 -9.97 4.04
N SER A 26 7.62 -10.00 5.24
CA SER A 26 6.61 -11.01 5.61
C SER A 26 5.20 -10.64 5.18
N LEU A 27 4.97 -9.40 4.71
CA LEU A 27 3.65 -8.94 4.29
C LEU A 27 3.27 -9.60 2.97
N LYS A 28 2.08 -10.20 2.94
CA LYS A 28 1.57 -10.95 1.77
C LYS A 28 0.50 -10.21 1.00
N LYS A 29 -0.16 -9.25 1.64
CA LYS A 29 -1.20 -8.41 1.04
C LYS A 29 -1.37 -7.14 1.89
N ILE A 30 -1.61 -6.01 1.24
CA ILE A 30 -2.16 -4.83 1.88
C ILE A 30 -3.34 -4.28 1.09
N VAL A 31 -4.38 -3.84 1.80
CA VAL A 31 -5.53 -3.13 1.24
C VAL A 31 -5.47 -1.66 1.65
N ILE A 32 -5.40 -0.77 0.65
CA ILE A 32 -5.44 0.68 0.80
C ILE A 32 -6.88 1.17 0.62
N PRO A 33 -7.51 1.73 1.67
CA PRO A 33 -8.91 2.14 1.61
C PRO A 33 -9.10 3.39 0.75
N SER A 34 -10.33 3.59 0.29
CA SER A 34 -10.68 4.68 -0.63
C SER A 34 -10.48 6.10 -0.08
N ARG A 35 -10.36 6.25 1.25
CA ARG A 35 -10.16 7.52 1.94
C ARG A 35 -8.69 7.93 2.12
N VAL A 36 -7.73 7.12 1.65
CA VAL A 36 -6.31 7.49 1.71
C VAL A 36 -5.99 8.52 0.63
N ASP A 37 -5.95 9.78 1.03
CA ASP A 37 -5.67 10.91 0.15
C ASP A 37 -4.16 11.04 -0.12
N VAL A 38 -3.32 10.75 0.86
CA VAL A 38 -1.86 10.98 0.79
C VAL A 38 -1.10 9.69 1.09
N ILE A 39 -0.15 9.35 0.23
CA ILE A 39 0.89 8.36 0.54
C ILE A 39 2.23 9.03 0.30
N PHE A 40 3.06 9.05 1.33
CA PHE A 40 4.37 9.68 1.27
C PHE A 40 5.44 8.75 0.69
N GLN A 41 6.58 9.35 0.37
CA GLN A 41 7.75 8.70 -0.20
C GLN A 41 8.12 7.38 0.52
N GLU A 42 8.46 6.36 -0.27
CA GLU A 42 9.01 5.08 0.17
C GLU A 42 8.12 4.29 1.14
N ALA A 43 6.81 4.57 1.21
CA ALA A 43 5.87 3.88 2.08
C ALA A 43 5.97 2.35 1.99
N PHE A 44 6.23 1.80 0.80
CA PHE A 44 6.37 0.36 0.54
C PHE A 44 7.76 -0.07 0.05
N LYS A 45 8.79 0.75 0.26
CA LYS A 45 10.16 0.43 -0.15
C LYS A 45 10.62 -0.90 0.43
N GLY A 46 11.24 -1.75 -0.37
CA GLY A 46 11.76 -3.05 0.01
C GLY A 46 10.69 -4.12 0.25
N CYS A 47 9.40 -3.87 -0.02
CA CYS A 47 8.32 -4.86 0.11
C CYS A 47 8.22 -5.77 -1.11
N LEU A 48 9.34 -6.36 -1.53
CA LEU A 48 9.49 -7.11 -2.79
C LEU A 48 8.28 -8.00 -3.13
N ASN A 49 7.65 -7.75 -4.28
CA ASN A 49 6.47 -8.46 -4.80
C ASN A 49 5.19 -8.39 -3.92
N LEU A 50 5.08 -7.42 -3.01
CA LEU A 50 3.86 -7.21 -2.22
C LEU A 50 2.69 -6.81 -3.13
N PRO A 51 1.59 -7.60 -3.19
CA PRO A 51 0.35 -7.16 -3.81
C PRO A 51 -0.29 -6.03 -2.99
N ILE A 52 -0.40 -4.85 -3.61
CA ILE A 52 -1.06 -3.68 -3.06
C ILE A 52 -2.42 -3.56 -3.72
N TYR A 53 -3.50 -3.73 -2.95
CA TYR A 53 -4.86 -3.61 -3.44
C TYR A 53 -5.42 -2.25 -3.05
N CYS A 54 -5.74 -1.42 -4.04
CA CYS A 54 -6.31 -0.10 -3.87
C CYS A 54 -7.81 -0.16 -4.10
N GLN A 55 -8.59 0.38 -3.16
CA GLN A 55 -10.03 0.55 -3.36
C GLN A 55 -10.38 1.67 -4.35
N VAL A 56 -9.45 2.58 -4.64
CA VAL A 56 -9.57 3.57 -5.72
C VAL A 56 -9.21 2.96 -7.07
N PHE A 57 -9.65 3.59 -8.16
CA PHE A 57 -9.43 3.10 -9.53
C PHE A 57 -8.14 3.61 -10.19
N SER A 58 -7.47 4.58 -9.58
CA SER A 58 -6.18 5.13 -10.04
C SER A 58 -5.46 5.82 -8.89
N GLN A 59 -4.17 6.10 -9.08
CA GLN A 59 -3.38 6.89 -8.13
C GLN A 59 -3.96 8.30 -8.01
N THR A 60 -4.09 8.79 -6.78
CA THR A 60 -4.48 10.19 -6.55
C THR A 60 -3.30 11.12 -6.80
N LEU A 61 -3.57 12.37 -7.18
CA LEU A 61 -2.53 13.37 -7.45
C LEU A 61 -1.65 13.68 -6.24
N SER A 62 -2.07 13.30 -5.03
CA SER A 62 -1.37 13.58 -3.77
C SER A 62 -0.51 12.42 -3.26
N TRP A 63 -0.44 11.30 -3.98
CA TRP A 63 0.50 10.24 -3.66
C TRP A 63 1.87 10.57 -4.26
N ASP A 64 2.89 10.60 -3.41
CA ASP A 64 4.28 10.84 -3.79
C ASP A 64 4.71 9.86 -4.87
N SER A 65 5.38 10.28 -5.94
CA SER A 65 5.75 9.41 -7.06
C SER A 65 6.64 8.22 -6.65
N ALA A 66 7.33 8.29 -5.52
CA ALA A 66 8.15 7.24 -4.95
C ALA A 66 7.45 6.44 -3.83
N TRP A 67 6.13 6.57 -3.65
CA TRP A 67 5.36 5.81 -2.66
C TRP A 67 5.55 4.29 -2.79
N ASN A 68 5.65 3.83 -4.04
CA ASN A 68 5.93 2.45 -4.46
C ASN A 68 7.13 2.43 -5.43
N SER A 69 8.28 2.93 -4.96
CA SER A 69 9.51 3.06 -5.77
C SER A 69 10.00 1.75 -6.38
N ASP A 70 9.68 0.62 -5.76
CA ASP A 70 10.19 -0.69 -6.14
C ASP A 70 9.26 -1.41 -7.14
N GLY A 71 8.16 -0.77 -7.55
CA GLY A 71 7.25 -1.30 -8.54
C GLY A 71 6.50 -2.55 -8.05
N CYS A 72 6.12 -2.59 -6.77
CA CYS A 72 5.26 -3.65 -6.25
C CYS A 72 3.95 -3.70 -7.05
N PRO A 73 3.37 -4.88 -7.31
CA PRO A 73 2.15 -4.99 -8.10
C PRO A 73 0.98 -4.26 -7.43
N VAL A 74 0.34 -3.36 -8.17
CA VAL A 74 -0.82 -2.59 -7.71
C VAL A 74 -2.06 -3.04 -8.46
N VAL A 75 -3.11 -3.39 -7.71
CA VAL A 75 -4.43 -3.74 -8.24
C VAL A 75 -5.40 -2.62 -7.88
N TRP A 76 -6.01 -2.00 -8.89
CA TRP A 76 -6.94 -0.88 -8.72
C TRP A 76 -8.39 -1.35 -8.79
N GLY A 77 -9.26 -0.74 -7.98
CA GLY A 77 -10.71 -0.97 -8.03
C GLY A 77 -11.18 -2.36 -7.60
N ASN A 78 -10.30 -3.20 -7.06
CA ASN A 78 -10.64 -4.53 -6.59
C ASN A 78 -9.86 -4.79 -5.28
N PRO A 79 -10.47 -4.71 -4.09
CA PRO A 79 -9.74 -4.87 -2.83
C PRO A 79 -9.27 -6.32 -2.56
N GLY A 80 -9.81 -7.30 -3.32
CA GLY A 80 -9.58 -8.73 -3.10
C GLY A 80 -10.13 -9.26 -1.79
#